data_AF-A0A3G8YG94-F1
#
_entry.id   AF-A0A3G8YG94-F1
#
_cell.length_a   1.000
_cell.length_b   1.000
_cell.length_c   1.000
_cell.angle_alpha   90.00
_cell.angle_beta   90.00
_cell.angle_gamma   90.00
#
_symmetry.space_group_name_H-M   'P 1'
#
loop_
_entity.id
_entity.type
_entity.pdbx_description
1 polymer ?
#
loop_
_entity_poly.entity_id
_entity_poly.type
_entity_poly.pdbx_seq_one_letter_code
_entity_poly.pdbx_strand_id
1 'polypeptide(L)' 'MNPPAARVLLDINVISEPTRSRPSPAVLAYLASLPADASYLSLITLGEIETGIVLAKDP' A
#
# COMPACT_ATOMS: atom_id res chain seq x y z
N MET A 1 2.09 -5.32 28.81
CA MET A 1 2.49 -6.03 27.58
C MET A 1 1.75 -5.35 26.45
N ASN A 2 2.43 -4.54 25.63
CA ASN A 2 1.76 -3.97 24.45
C ASN A 2 1.38 -5.15 23.55
N PRO A 3 0.15 -5.24 23.05
CA PRO A 3 -0.19 -6.28 22.08
C PRO A 3 0.81 -6.18 20.93
N PRO A 4 1.27 -7.30 20.34
CA PRO A 4 2.08 -7.22 19.13
C PRO A 4 1.32 -6.32 18.16
N ALA A 5 1.96 -5.23 17.71
CA ALA A 5 1.38 -4.37 16.69
C ALA A 5 0.82 -5.27 15.59
N ALA A 6 -0.48 -5.15 15.30
CA ALA A 6 -1.15 -6.04 14.37
C ALA A 6 -0.36 -6.01 13.06
N ARG A 7 0.20 -7.15 12.67
CA ARG A 7 0.93 -7.29 11.41
C ARG A 7 -0.08 -7.22 10.28
N VAL A 8 0.18 -6.37 9.30
CA VAL A 8 -0.72 -6.16 8.17
C VAL A 8 -0.04 -6.57 6.87
N LEU A 9 -0.80 -7.24 6.00
CA LEU A 9 -0.43 -7.48 4.62
C LEU A 9 -1.24 -6.52 3.76
N LEU A 10 -0.57 -5.60 3.08
CA LEU A 10 -1.22 -4.59 2.26
C LEU A 10 -1.55 -5.16 0.88
N ASP A 11 -2.78 -4.96 0.47
CA ASP A 11 -3.26 -5.28 -0.88
C ASP A 11 -2.95 -4.11 -1.85
N ILE A 12 -2.96 -4.41 -3.14
CA ILE A 12 -2.66 -3.45 -4.22
C ILE A 12 -3.60 -2.24 -4.17
N ASN A 13 -4.88 -2.45 -3.83
CA ASN A 13 -5.87 -1.37 -3.80
C ASN A 13 -5.58 -0.31 -2.71
N VAL A 14 -4.93 -0.69 -1.61
CA VAL A 14 -4.57 0.22 -0.51
C VAL A 14 -3.24 0.88 -0.83
N ILE A 15 -2.20 0.10 -1.16
CA ILE A 15 -0.85 0.62 -1.34
C ILE A 15 -0.72 1.50 -2.60
N SER A 16 -1.58 1.30 -3.61
CA SER A 16 -1.64 2.17 -4.80
C SER A 16 -2.42 3.47 -4.58
N GLU A 17 -3.15 3.62 -3.48
CA GLU A 17 -4.00 4.80 -3.25
C GLU A 17 -3.23 6.14 -3.38
N PRO A 18 -1.99 6.31 -2.85
CA PRO A 18 -1.25 7.56 -2.98
C PRO A 18 -0.95 8.01 -4.42
N THR A 19 -1.03 7.12 -5.41
CA THR A 19 -0.77 7.44 -6.81
C THR A 19 -2.02 7.91 -7.57
N ARG A 20 -3.21 7.80 -6.97
CA ARG A 20 -4.48 8.18 -7.61
C ARG A 20 -4.63 9.70 -7.67
N SER A 21 -5.29 10.21 -8.72
CA SER A 21 -5.54 11.66 -8.87
C SER A 21 -6.43 12.26 -7.77
N ARG A 22 -7.25 11.43 -7.12
CA ARG A 22 -8.14 11.81 -6.00
C ARG A 22 -8.12 10.71 -4.94
N PRO A 23 -7.07 10.65 -4.11
CA PRO A 23 -6.91 9.60 -3.11
C PRO A 23 -7.90 9.79 -1.96
N SER A 24 -8.35 8.69 -1.36
CA SER A 24 -9.17 8.69 -0.15
C SER A 24 -8.36 9.18 1.06
N PRO A 25 -8.76 10.28 1.73
CA PRO A 25 -8.04 10.79 2.90
C PRO A 25 -7.96 9.77 4.05
N ALA A 26 -8.99 8.94 4.21
CA ALA A 26 -9.01 7.91 5.26
C ALA A 26 -7.98 6.80 5.01
N VAL A 27 -7.77 6.42 3.76
CA VAL A 27 -6.76 5.40 3.39
C VAL A 27 -5.35 5.96 3.57
N LEU A 28 -5.13 7.22 3.19
CA LEU A 28 -3.84 7.89 3.43
C LEU A 28 -3.52 8.00 4.92
N ALA A 29 -4.50 8.38 5.74
CA ALA A 29 -4.34 8.45 7.19
C ALA A 29 -4.05 7.06 7.80
N TYR A 30 -4.74 6.03 7.31
CA TYR A 30 -4.47 4.65 7.72
C TYR A 30 -3.03 4.23 7.38
N LEU A 31 -2.60 4.41 6.12
CA LEU A 31 -1.23 4.09 5.70
C LEU A 31 -0.17 4.84 6.52
N ALA A 32 -0.38 6.13 6.78
CA ALA A 32 0.54 6.93 7.60
C ALA A 32 0.60 6.48 9.08
N SER A 33 -0.43 5.78 9.57
CA SER A 33 -0.46 5.26 10.94
C SER A 33 0.26 3.92 11.11
N LEU A 34 0.58 3.23 9.99
CA LEU A 34 1.14 1.88 10.04
C LEU A 34 2.65 1.89 10.33
N PRO A 35 3.12 1.06 11.28
CA PRO A 35 4.55 0.86 11.50
C PRO A 35 5.16 0.03 10.35
N ALA A 36 6.24 0.54 9.77
CA ALA A 36 6.86 -0.05 8.58
C ALA A 36 7.41 -1.47 8.82
N ASP A 37 7.90 -1.77 10.02
CA ASP A 37 8.46 -3.07 10.42
C ASP A 37 7.40 -4.16 10.67
N ALA A 38 6.11 -3.79 10.74
CA ALA A 38 4.97 -4.70 10.83
C ALA A 38 4.02 -4.62 9.63
N SER A 39 4.43 -3.91 8.56
CA SER A 39 3.69 -3.77 7.31
C SER A 39 4.38 -4.56 6.20
N TYR A 40 3.65 -5.45 5.55
CA TYR A 40 4.19 -6.37 4.55
C TYR A 40 3.46 -6.21 3.22
N LEU A 41 4.15 -6.58 2.14
CA LEU A 41 3.57 -6.74 0.80
C LEU A 41 3.74 -8.20 0.37
N SER A 42 2.73 -8.72 -0.33
CA SER A 42 2.86 -10.00 -1.03
C SER A 42 3.76 -9.83 -2.26
N LEU A 43 4.48 -10.89 -2.65
CA LEU A 43 5.18 -10.90 -3.95
C LEU A 43 4.22 -10.71 -5.13
N ILE A 44 2.98 -11.17 -5.00
CA ILE A 44 1.94 -10.94 -6.01
C ILE A 44 1.64 -9.44 -6.13
N THR A 45 1.42 -8.76 -5.00
CA THR A 45 1.19 -7.31 -4.96
C THR A 45 2.36 -6.53 -5.54
N LEU A 46 3.60 -6.96 -5.29
CA LEU A 46 4.78 -6.36 -5.90
C LEU A 46 4.75 -6.50 -7.43
N GLY A 47 4.44 -7.69 -7.96
CA GLY A 47 4.30 -7.91 -9.40
C GLY A 47 3.17 -7.10 -10.05
N GLU A 48 2.08 -6.87 -9.33
CA GLU A 48 0.99 -5.97 -9.77
C GLU A 48 1.46 -4.52 -9.86
N ILE A 49 2.24 -4.03 -8.90
CA ILE A 49 2.85 -2.69 -8.94
C ILE A 49 3.78 -2.56 -10.15
N GLU A 50 4.69 -3.52 -10.34
CA GLU A 50 5.62 -3.52 -11.49
C GLU A 50 4.86 -3.53 -12.83
N THR A 51 3.84 -4.37 -12.94
CA THR A 51 2.97 -4.42 -14.13
C THR A 51 2.26 -3.09 -14.35
N GLY A 52 1.73 -2.48 -13.29
CA GLY A 52 1.09 -1.17 -13.33
C GLY A 52 2.03 -0.07 -13.83
N ILE A 53 3.30 -0.08 -13.40
CA ILE A 53 4.33 0.85 -13.86
C ILE A 53 4.63 0.66 -15.34
N VAL A 54 4.80 -0.58 -15.80
CA VAL A 54 5.09 -0.89 -17.23
C VAL A 54 3.94 -0.46 -18.14
N LEU A 55 2.70 -0.60 -17.68
CA LEU A 55 1.50 -0.24 -18.45
C LEU A 55 1.11 1.24 -18.32
N ALA A 56 1.59 1.92 -17.29
CA ALA A 56 1.41 3.36 -17.15
C ALA A 56 2.16 4.03 -18.32
N LYS A 57 1.39 4.61 -19.26
CA LYS A 57 1.97 5.47 -20.29
C LYS A 57 2.53 6.71 -19.60
N ASP A 58 3.73 7.14 -19.98
CA ASP A 58 4.25 8.45 -19.58
C ASP A 58 3.18 9.52 -19.86
N PRO A 59 2.95 10.46 -18.92
CA PRO A 59 2.02 11.56 -19.12
C PRO A 59 2.40 12.47 -20.29
#